data_AF-A0A3A9SSF5-F1
#
_entry.id   AF-A0A3A9SSF5-F1
#
_cell.length_a   1.000
_cell.length_b   1.000
_cell.length_c   1.000
_cell.angle_alpha   90.00
_cell.angle_beta   90.00
_cell.angle_gamma   90.00
#
_symmetry.space_group_name_H-M   'P 1'
#
loop_
_entity.id
_entity.type
_entity.pdbx_description
1 polymer ?
#
loop_
_entity_poly.entity_id
_entity_poly.type
_entity_poly.pdbx_seq_one_letter_code
_entity_poly.pdbx_strand_id
1 'polypeptide(L)'
;MTKAEILKREILSQYKSVRQFAIDMSIPYSTLVTALDRGIEGMAYGTVIKMCDRLNLNPVDFSTLEQGTDLGKKIVENRVMQQYVKLNKAGRKKILDMMGDFSQLDKYQAD
;
A
#
# COMPACT_ATOMS: atom_id res chain seq x y z
N MET A 1 -3.24 16.07 7.01
CA MET A 1 -3.28 15.77 5.57
C MET A 1 -4.04 14.47 5.36
N THR A 2 -4.92 14.42 4.36
CA THR A 2 -5.61 13.19 3.95
C THR A 2 -4.70 12.32 3.08
N LYS A 3 -5.01 11.02 2.95
CA LYS A 3 -4.24 10.10 2.07
C LYS A 3 -4.19 10.59 0.62
N ALA A 4 -5.28 11.19 0.15
CA ALA A 4 -5.39 11.78 -1.17
C ALA A 4 -4.48 13.01 -1.36
N GLU A 5 -4.37 13.86 -0.33
CA GLU A 5 -3.46 15.01 -0.34
C GLU A 5 -1.99 14.59 -0.39
N ILE A 6 -1.61 13.54 0.35
CA ILE A 6 -0.26 12.98 0.33
C ILE A 6 0.09 12.46 -1.07
N LEU A 7 -0.81 11.67 -1.65
CA LEU A 7 -0.69 11.18 -3.02
C LEU A 7 -0.54 12.32 -4.03
N LYS A 8 -1.40 13.34 -3.95
CA LYS A 8 -1.37 14.50 -4.85
C LYS A 8 -0.05 15.27 -4.74
N ARG A 9 0.45 15.48 -3.52
CA ARG A 9 1.74 16.12 -3.27
C ARG A 9 2.89 15.32 -3.88
N GLU A 10 2.91 14.01 -3.65
CA GLU A 10 3.98 13.15 -4.14
C GLU A 10 3.99 13.03 -5.66
N ILE A 11 2.81 12.93 -6.28
CA ILE A 11 2.65 12.98 -7.74
C ILE A 11 3.24 14.28 -8.30
N LEU A 12 2.93 15.42 -7.70
CA LEU A 12 3.45 16.72 -8.17
C LEU A 12 4.93 16.93 -7.85
N SER A 13 5.49 16.18 -6.90
CA SER A 13 6.92 16.19 -6.60
C SER A 13 7.73 15.41 -7.65
N GLN A 14 7.20 14.27 -8.12
CA GLN A 14 7.91 13.37 -9.05
C GLN A 14 7.50 13.57 -10.53
N TYR A 15 6.34 14.16 -10.80
CA TYR A 15 5.79 14.36 -12.14
C TYR A 15 5.38 15.80 -12.41
N LYS A 16 5.47 16.21 -13.68
CA LYS A 16 5.06 17.56 -14.13
C LYS A 16 3.58 17.87 -13.91
N SER A 17 2.71 16.86 -13.90
CA SER A 17 1.28 17.03 -13.66
C SER A 17 0.60 15.71 -13.28
N VAL A 18 -0.56 15.82 -12.62
CA VAL A 18 -1.47 14.68 -12.35
C VAL A 18 -1.87 13.97 -13.65
N ARG A 19 -2.02 14.71 -14.76
CA ARG A 19 -2.33 14.14 -16.07
C ARG A 19 -1.21 13.25 -16.59
N GLN A 20 0.05 13.66 -16.44
CA GLN A 20 1.19 12.85 -16.87
C GLN A 20 1.28 11.55 -16.07
N PHE A 21 1.06 11.62 -14.76
CA PHE A 21 1.02 10.44 -13.90
C PHE A 21 -0.12 9.48 -14.27
N ALA A 22 -1.31 10.02 -14.58
CA ALA A 22 -2.45 9.21 -15.01
C ALA A 22 -2.13 8.40 -16.29
N ILE A 23 -1.46 9.04 -17.25
CA ILE A 23 -1.01 8.39 -18.49
C ILE A 23 0.00 7.27 -18.19
N ASP A 24 1.02 7.56 -17.37
CA ASP A 24 2.06 6.58 -16.99
C ASP A 24 1.46 5.35 -16.29
N MET A 25 0.50 5.59 -15.38
CA MET A 25 -0.20 4.54 -14.65
C MET A 25 -1.31 3.84 -15.45
N SER A 26 -1.59 4.27 -16.68
CA SER A 26 -2.73 3.81 -17.49
C SER A 26 -4.09 3.93 -16.75
N ILE A 27 -4.26 5.01 -15.98
CA ILE A 27 -5.51 5.34 -15.26
C ILE A 27 -6.20 6.50 -15.99
N PRO A 28 -7.52 6.46 -16.23
CA PRO A 28 -8.24 7.61 -16.77
C PRO A 28 -8.07 8.84 -15.87
N TYR A 29 -7.72 9.99 -16.48
CA TYR A 29 -7.45 11.23 -15.74
C TYR A 29 -8.62 11.65 -14.83
N SER A 30 -9.86 11.55 -15.32
CA SER A 30 -11.07 11.87 -14.56
C SER A 30 -11.23 10.99 -13.32
N THR A 31 -10.90 9.70 -13.42
CA THR A 31 -10.92 8.75 -12.31
C THR A 31 -9.88 9.12 -11.26
N LEU A 32 -8.65 9.44 -11.68
CA LEU A 32 -7.59 9.84 -10.75
C LEU A 32 -7.93 11.14 -10.02
N VAL A 33 -8.38 12.17 -10.74
CA VAL A 33 -8.75 13.46 -10.14
C VAL A 33 -9.90 13.29 -9.15
N THR A 34 -10.94 12.53 -9.53
CA THR A 34 -12.07 12.25 -8.61
C THR A 34 -11.58 11.57 -7.33
N ALA A 35 -10.64 10.63 -7.41
CA ALA A 35 -10.07 9.97 -6.24
C ALA A 35 -9.19 10.90 -5.40
N LEU A 36 -8.47 11.84 -6.02
CA LEU A 36 -7.67 12.83 -5.31
C LEU A 36 -8.53 13.92 -4.63
N ASP A 37 -9.71 14.23 -5.17
CA ASP A 37 -10.61 15.26 -4.64
C ASP A 37 -11.62 14.71 -3.62
N ARG A 38 -12.15 13.49 -3.84
CA ARG A 38 -13.18 12.88 -2.97
C ARG A 38 -12.63 11.83 -2.01
N GLY A 39 -11.38 11.41 -2.18
CA GLY A 39 -10.74 10.36 -1.41
C GLY A 39 -10.52 9.07 -2.21
N ILE A 40 -9.48 8.35 -1.83
CA ILE A 40 -8.98 7.15 -2.53
C ILE A 40 -9.70 5.86 -2.12
N GLU A 41 -10.64 5.93 -1.16
CA GLU A 41 -11.33 4.76 -0.58
C GLU A 41 -12.24 4.05 -1.58
N GLY A 42 -12.79 4.78 -2.55
CA GLY A 42 -13.59 4.22 -3.64
C GLY A 42 -12.77 3.67 -4.82
N MET A 43 -11.45 3.85 -4.80
CA MET A 43 -10.58 3.34 -5.87
C MET A 43 -10.25 1.86 -5.62
N ALA A 44 -10.15 1.08 -6.70
CA ALA A 44 -9.74 -0.31 -6.60
C ALA A 44 -8.37 -0.41 -5.89
N TYR A 45 -8.30 -1.23 -4.85
CA TYR A 45 -7.11 -1.36 -4.01
C TYR A 45 -5.84 -1.71 -4.80
N GLY A 46 -5.96 -2.55 -5.83
CA GLY A 46 -4.84 -2.87 -6.73
C GLY A 46 -4.28 -1.66 -7.48
N THR A 47 -5.13 -0.69 -7.82
CA THR A 47 -4.70 0.57 -8.46
C THR A 47 -3.96 1.45 -7.45
N VAL A 48 -4.47 1.55 -6.22
CA VAL A 48 -3.84 2.31 -5.14
C VAL A 48 -2.43 1.77 -4.85
N ILE A 49 -2.26 0.45 -4.76
CA ILE A 49 -0.95 -0.16 -4.56
C ILE A 49 0.02 0.19 -5.68
N LYS A 50 -0.40 0.05 -6.94
CA LYS A 50 0.45 0.37 -8.08
C LYS A 50 0.91 1.83 -8.07
N MET A 51 0.02 2.75 -7.69
CA MET A 51 0.38 4.17 -7.56
C MET A 51 1.39 4.38 -6.41
N CYS A 52 1.15 3.76 -5.25
CA CYS A 52 2.05 3.86 -4.11
C CYS A 52 3.44 3.27 -4.43
N ASP A 53 3.49 2.13 -5.11
CA ASP A 53 4.73 1.51 -5.59
C ASP A 53 5.50 2.46 -6.52
N ARG A 54 4.81 3.07 -7.49
CA ARG A 54 5.43 4.00 -8.44
C ARG A 54 5.96 5.28 -7.78
N LEU A 55 5.30 5.74 -6.72
CA LEU A 55 5.65 6.94 -5.96
C LEU A 55 6.55 6.64 -4.76
N ASN A 56 6.93 5.38 -4.55
CA ASN A 56 7.71 4.91 -3.41
C ASN A 56 7.05 5.28 -2.06
N LEU A 57 5.74 5.07 -1.96
CA LEU A 57 4.92 5.27 -0.77
C LEU A 57 4.48 3.93 -0.18
N ASN A 58 4.34 3.87 1.14
CA ASN A 58 3.71 2.75 1.79
C ASN A 58 2.18 2.75 1.52
N PRO A 59 1.58 1.68 0.97
CA PRO A 59 0.15 1.65 0.65
C PRO A 59 -0.79 1.62 1.87
N VAL A 60 -0.27 1.44 3.09
CA VAL A 60 -1.05 1.41 4.33
C VAL A 60 -1.17 2.80 4.95
N ASP A 61 -0.04 3.45 5.17
CA ASP A 61 0.06 4.74 5.88
C ASP A 61 0.49 5.93 4.99
N PHE A 62 0.82 5.67 3.72
CA PHE A 62 1.27 6.67 2.73
C PHE A 62 2.54 7.42 3.15
N SER A 63 3.35 6.83 4.04
CA SER A 63 4.68 7.34 4.35
C SER A 63 5.62 7.17 3.15
N THR A 64 6.48 8.17 2.94
CA THR A 64 7.52 8.11 1.93
C THR A 64 8.57 7.09 2.34
N LEU A 65 8.89 6.16 1.45
CA LEU A 65 9.93 5.18 1.69
C LEU A 65 11.28 5.83 1.35
N GLU A 66 12.13 6.05 2.36
CA GLU A 66 13.49 6.50 2.12
C GLU A 66 14.28 5.45 1.32
N GLN A 67 15.04 5.91 0.32
CA GLN A 67 15.90 5.06 -0.50
C GLN A 67 16.89 4.32 0.40
N GLY A 68 16.74 3.00 0.52
CA GLY A 68 17.62 2.14 1.31
C GLY A 68 16.95 1.28 2.38
N THR A 69 15.64 1.42 2.61
CA THR A 69 14.93 0.46 3.48
C THR A 69 14.55 -0.80 2.70
N ASP A 70 15.06 -1.93 3.17
CA ASP A 70 14.96 -3.29 2.60
C ASP A 70 13.53 -3.64 2.14
N LEU A 71 13.26 -3.39 0.86
CA LEU A 71 12.00 -3.69 0.17
C LEU A 71 11.62 -5.17 0.32
N GLY A 72 12.59 -6.07 0.46
CA GLY A 72 12.36 -7.51 0.61
C GLY A 72 11.53 -7.86 1.84
N LYS A 73 11.86 -7.30 3.02
CA LYS A 73 11.10 -7.53 4.26
C LYS A 73 9.70 -6.92 4.19
N LYS A 74 9.58 -5.69 3.68
CA LYS A 74 8.28 -5.00 3.54
C LYS A 74 7.36 -5.64 2.49
N ILE A 75 7.90 -6.24 1.42
CA ILE A 75 7.11 -6.98 0.41
C ILE A 75 6.54 -8.28 1.00
N VAL A 76 7.31 -8.99 1.83
CA VAL A 76 6.81 -10.20 2.51
C VAL A 76 5.69 -9.84 3.49
N GLU A 77 5.86 -8.80 4.30
CA GLU A 77 4.81 -8.25 5.16
C GLU A 77 3.58 -7.82 4.34
N ASN A 78 3.78 -7.18 3.19
CA ASN A 78 2.70 -6.81 2.28
C ASN A 78 1.97 -8.05 1.74
N ARG A 79 2.69 -9.10 1.33
CA ARG A 79 2.10 -10.34 0.81
C ARG A 79 1.28 -11.06 1.88
N VAL A 80 1.74 -11.08 3.13
CA VAL A 80 0.97 -11.63 4.26
C VAL A 80 -0.33 -10.85 4.44
N MET A 81 -0.26 -9.51 4.42
CA MET A 81 -1.45 -8.65 4.54
C MET A 81 -2.41 -8.82 3.35
N GLN A 82 -1.92 -8.96 2.11
CA GLN A 82 -2.72 -9.24 0.90
C GLN A 82 -3.52 -10.54 1.02
N GLN A 83 -2.95 -11.57 1.64
CA GLN A 83 -3.66 -12.84 1.86
C GLN A 83 -4.61 -12.73 3.05
N TYR A 84 -4.22 -12.05 4.11
CA TYR A 84 -5.02 -11.87 5.33
C TYR A 84 -6.35 -11.14 5.07
N VAL A 85 -6.35 -10.09 4.25
CA VAL A 85 -7.57 -9.32 3.96
C VAL A 85 -8.61 -10.11 3.18
N LYS A 86 -8.20 -11.13 2.41
CA LYS A 86 -9.11 -12.02 1.66
C LYS A 86 -9.83 -13.01 2.56
N LEU A 87 -9.38 -13.20 3.80
CA LEU A 87 -9.99 -14.11 4.76
C LEU A 87 -11.19 -13.48 5.45
N ASN A 88 -12.18 -14.32 5.79
CA ASN A 88 -13.30 -13.94 6.65
C ASN A 88 -12.87 -13.87 8.13
N LYS A 89 -13.77 -13.47 9.02
CA LYS A 89 -13.48 -13.30 10.46
C LYS A 89 -12.87 -14.56 11.11
N ALA A 90 -13.37 -15.75 10.75
CA ALA A 90 -12.86 -17.02 11.27
C ALA A 90 -11.44 -17.32 10.76
N GLY A 91 -11.18 -17.12 9.47
CA GLY A 91 -9.86 -17.31 8.87
C GLY A 91 -8.83 -16.35 9.43
N ARG A 92 -9.20 -15.08 9.61
CA ARG A 92 -8.34 -14.06 10.24
C ARG A 92 -7.94 -14.43 11.67
N LYS A 93 -8.91 -14.86 12.48
CA LYS A 93 -8.65 -15.33 13.85
C LYS A 93 -7.66 -16.50 13.87
N LYS A 94 -7.89 -17.50 13.03
CA LYS A 94 -7.02 -18.69 12.96
C LYS A 94 -5.58 -18.36 12.56
N ILE A 95 -5.38 -17.39 11.66
CA ILE A 95 -4.04 -16.94 11.27
C ILE A 95 -3.36 -16.19 12.42
N LEU A 96 -4.08 -15.34 13.15
CA LEU A 96 -3.53 -14.65 14.32
C LEU A 96 -3.10 -15.63 15.41
N ASP A 97 -3.93 -16.64 15.69
CA ASP A 97 -3.60 -17.68 16.68
C ASP A 97 -2.31 -18.41 16.28
N MET A 98 -2.19 -18.81 15.00
CA MET A 98 -0.98 -19.46 14.46
C MET A 98 0.27 -18.58 14.51
N MET A 99 0.13 -17.28 14.24
CA MET A 99 1.24 -16.32 14.36
C MET A 99 1.72 -16.22 15.81
N GLY A 100 0.77 -16.23 16.75
CA GLY A 100 1.05 -16.30 18.19
C GLY A 100 1.85 -17.55 18.55
N ASP A 101 1.39 -18.73 18.12
CA ASP A 101 2.08 -20.00 18.38
C ASP A 101 3.52 -20.00 17.85
N PHE A 102 3.74 -19.49 16.63
CA PHE A 102 5.08 -19.41 16.05
C PHE A 102 6.02 -18.45 16.79
N SER A 103 5.50 -17.35 17.35
CA SER A 103 6.30 -16.41 18.15
C SER A 103 6.85 -17.03 19.45
N GLN A 104 6.23 -18.10 19.95
CA GLN A 104 6.65 -18.80 21.18
C GLN A 104 7.72 -19.86 20.92
N LEU A 105 8.03 -20.16 19.66
CA LEU A 105 9.02 -21.16 19.29
C LEU A 105 10.36 -20.48 19.00
N ASP A 106 11.36 -20.76 19.84
CA ASP A 106 12.71 -20.17 19.74
C ASP A 106 13.33 -20.30 18.34
N LYS A 107 13.05 -21.41 17.63
CA LYS A 107 13.50 -21.66 16.24
C LYS A 107 13.03 -20.60 15.23
N TYR A 108 11.93 -19.90 15.50
CA TYR A 108 11.29 -18.95 14.59
C TYR A 108 11.29 -17.50 15.12
N GLN A 109 11.95 -17.26 16.26
CA GLN A 109 12.20 -15.91 16.73
C GLN A 109 13.34 -15.28 15.90
N ALA A 110 13.25 -13.97 15.68
CA ALA A 110 14.34 -13.23 15.06
C ALA A 110 15.44 -13.00 16.10
N ASP A 111 16.70 -13.25 15.72
CA ASP A 111 17.89 -12.95 16.52
C ASP A 111 18.02 -11.44 16.83
#